data_AF-K6UBS2-F1
#
_entry.id   AF-K6UBS2-F1
#
_cell.length_a   1.000
_cell.length_b   1.000
_cell.length_c   1.000
_cell.angle_alpha   90.00
_cell.angle_beta   90.00
_cell.angle_gamma   90.00
#
_symmetry.space_group_name_H-M   'P 1'
#
loop_
_entity.id
_entity.type
_entity.pdbx_description
1 polymer ?
#
loop_
_entity_poly.entity_id
_entity_poly.type
_entity_poly.pdbx_seq_one_letter_code
_entity_poly.pdbx_strand_id
1 'polypeptide(L)'
;MAAKTSVLSASAGSSKVVSKKNKQIKDITIDTSSGSMAYNRFEMQVSQTLHMAIELFDSLDYLLVLDYYDDIALFNNEKKPEVVSYYQMKTNEESISISTAISEDWLVKMYAQLERPEWLVKELGLITNCPLKVTVKINGFDGKKKNQTKTYTAEKTSFSKFNPITIDKIKHDIAQKKGIKPEDVDLTKFIHIRTTLSISKHREIVEQELGDFLHKKYPRITMDVVKTISGSMLDILTKKQQYELLEENALYNEVREKKGITKSDFSRVIEEAIVISIPPFDEIQRVADLSDDDKYKASFEYTKIMSDSQSKIESFSNIFIKIRKLCSNYKKNSDECVWQYVNRLCDGLYKDNFIIESIYNRMYICILTICILISEMRRV
;
A
#
# COMPACT_ATOMS: atom_id res chain seq x y z
N MET A 1 -22.73 -80.13 11.85
CA MET A 1 -23.86 -81.02 11.50
C MET A 1 -24.43 -80.57 10.15
N ALA A 2 -25.01 -81.49 9.37
CA ALA A 2 -25.71 -81.25 8.09
C ALA A 2 -27.11 -80.64 8.31
N ALA A 3 -27.88 -80.09 7.34
CA ALA A 3 -27.62 -79.59 5.98
C ALA A 3 -28.84 -78.74 5.49
N LYS A 4 -28.93 -78.44 4.18
CA LYS A 4 -29.97 -77.60 3.53
C LYS A 4 -31.32 -78.31 3.28
N THR A 5 -32.41 -77.55 3.36
CA THR A 5 -33.67 -77.59 2.55
C THR A 5 -34.40 -76.24 2.80
N SER A 6 -35.00 -75.44 1.90
CA SER A 6 -35.60 -75.56 0.54
C SER A 6 -37.04 -76.13 0.52
N VAL A 7 -38.04 -75.59 -0.19
CA VAL A 7 -38.09 -74.43 -1.13
C VAL A 7 -39.56 -74.04 -1.50
N LEU A 8 -39.83 -72.76 -1.87
CA LEU A 8 -41.00 -72.18 -2.60
C LEU A 8 -42.45 -72.49 -2.10
N SER A 9 -43.50 -71.67 -2.34
CA SER A 9 -43.85 -70.71 -3.43
C SER A 9 -44.69 -69.52 -2.83
N ALA A 10 -45.52 -68.68 -3.49
CA ALA A 10 -46.13 -68.63 -4.84
C ALA A 10 -46.60 -67.21 -5.29
N SER A 11 -46.91 -67.11 -6.59
CA SER A 11 -47.89 -66.25 -7.29
C SER A 11 -48.26 -64.81 -6.86
N ALA A 12 -47.86 -63.87 -7.72
CA ALA A 12 -48.71 -62.88 -8.43
C ALA A 12 -49.45 -61.72 -7.68
N GLY A 13 -49.22 -60.49 -8.16
CA GLY A 13 -50.02 -59.30 -7.84
C GLY A 13 -49.38 -58.00 -8.36
N SER A 14 -49.81 -57.50 -9.51
CA SER A 14 -49.23 -56.30 -10.15
C SER A 14 -49.90 -55.00 -9.72
N SER A 15 -49.13 -53.99 -9.30
CA SER A 15 -49.60 -52.60 -9.24
C SER A 15 -48.48 -51.56 -9.38
N LYS A 16 -48.79 -50.52 -10.16
CA LYS A 16 -47.90 -49.48 -10.69
C LYS A 16 -46.97 -48.83 -9.65
N VAL A 17 -45.66 -49.04 -9.77
CA VAL A 17 -44.66 -48.11 -9.20
C VAL A 17 -44.46 -46.96 -10.20
N VAL A 18 -44.89 -45.75 -9.82
CA VAL A 18 -44.67 -44.55 -10.64
C VAL A 18 -43.18 -44.19 -10.60
N SER A 19 -42.53 -44.16 -11.76
CA SER A 19 -41.12 -43.77 -11.87
C SER A 19 -40.93 -42.30 -11.48
N LYS A 20 -40.47 -42.03 -10.25
CA LYS A 20 -39.92 -40.72 -9.87
C LYS A 20 -38.71 -40.44 -10.77
N LYS A 21 -38.91 -39.62 -11.80
CA LYS A 21 -37.80 -38.98 -12.52
C LYS A 21 -37.11 -38.04 -11.54
N ASN A 22 -36.03 -38.52 -10.92
CA ASN A 22 -35.06 -37.63 -10.30
C ASN A 22 -34.48 -36.72 -11.39
N LYS A 23 -35.05 -35.53 -11.54
CA LYS A 23 -34.31 -34.41 -12.11
C LYS A 23 -33.11 -34.24 -11.19
N GLN A 24 -31.93 -34.64 -11.66
CA GLN A 24 -30.70 -34.05 -11.16
C GLN A 24 -30.85 -32.54 -11.37
N ILE A 25 -30.93 -31.81 -10.27
CA ILE A 25 -30.65 -30.38 -10.30
C ILE A 25 -29.22 -30.30 -10.80
N LYS A 26 -28.98 -29.63 -11.93
CA LYS A 26 -27.60 -29.31 -12.33
C LYS A 26 -27.02 -28.47 -11.20
N ASP A 27 -25.90 -28.90 -10.62
CA ASP A 27 -25.21 -28.09 -9.61
C ASP A 27 -24.94 -26.71 -10.21
N ILE A 28 -25.61 -25.70 -9.65
CA ILE A 28 -25.42 -24.32 -10.07
C ILE A 28 -24.11 -23.90 -9.41
N THR A 29 -23.04 -23.90 -10.20
CA THR A 29 -21.73 -23.38 -9.79
C THR A 29 -21.85 -21.87 -9.58
N ILE A 30 -22.14 -21.49 -8.34
CA ILE A 30 -22.10 -20.08 -7.90
C ILE A 30 -20.64 -19.65 -7.89
N ASP A 31 -20.35 -18.52 -8.55
CA ASP A 31 -19.04 -17.88 -8.41
C ASP A 31 -18.93 -17.22 -7.03
N THR A 32 -18.09 -17.81 -6.18
CA THR A 32 -17.76 -17.32 -4.83
C THR A 32 -16.41 -16.61 -4.79
N SER A 33 -15.74 -16.46 -5.93
CA SER A 33 -14.32 -16.11 -6.03
C SER A 33 -14.05 -14.76 -6.68
N SER A 34 -14.76 -14.38 -7.75
CA SER A 34 -14.41 -13.17 -8.52
C SER A 34 -14.44 -11.88 -7.71
N GLY A 35 -15.38 -11.73 -6.78
CA GLY A 35 -15.44 -10.56 -5.88
C GLY A 35 -14.20 -10.46 -4.97
N SER A 36 -13.85 -11.57 -4.32
CA SER A 36 -12.66 -11.68 -3.46
C SER A 36 -11.36 -11.53 -4.27
N MET A 37 -11.31 -12.05 -5.50
CA MET A 37 -10.16 -11.90 -6.41
C MET A 37 -9.98 -10.46 -6.89
N ALA A 38 -11.08 -9.74 -7.18
CA ALA A 38 -11.02 -8.31 -7.49
C ALA A 38 -10.52 -7.51 -6.27
N TYR A 39 -11.11 -7.75 -5.10
CA TYR A 39 -10.71 -7.12 -3.83
C TYR A 39 -9.20 -7.32 -3.56
N ASN A 40 -8.70 -8.55 -3.67
CA ASN A 40 -7.29 -8.85 -3.42
C ASN A 40 -6.33 -8.23 -4.46
N ARG A 41 -6.78 -7.90 -5.69
CA ARG A 41 -5.96 -7.15 -6.66
C ARG A 41 -5.84 -5.69 -6.27
N PHE A 42 -6.93 -5.03 -5.89
CA PHE A 42 -6.93 -3.67 -5.36
C PHE A 42 -6.00 -3.52 -4.14
N GLU A 43 -6.09 -4.47 -3.21
CA GLU A 43 -5.25 -4.58 -2.01
C GLU A 43 -3.75 -4.71 -2.34
N MET A 44 -3.42 -5.57 -3.32
CA MET A 44 -2.06 -5.76 -3.81
C MET A 44 -1.53 -4.49 -4.52
N GLN A 45 -2.35 -3.81 -5.32
CA GLN A 45 -2.00 -2.57 -6.03
C GLN A 45 -1.71 -1.40 -5.07
N VAL A 46 -2.53 -1.23 -4.03
CA VAL A 46 -2.28 -0.29 -2.92
C VAL A 46 -0.96 -0.61 -2.22
N SER A 47 -0.74 -1.88 -1.87
CA SER A 47 0.45 -2.30 -1.12
C SER A 47 1.74 -2.16 -1.95
N GLN A 48 1.68 -2.49 -3.25
CA GLN A 48 2.77 -2.28 -4.20
C GLN A 48 3.12 -0.80 -4.37
N THR A 49 2.12 0.09 -4.30
CA THR A 49 2.32 1.53 -4.41
C THR A 49 2.97 2.10 -3.14
N LEU A 50 2.63 1.59 -1.95
CA LEU A 50 3.32 1.96 -0.71
C LEU A 50 4.77 1.43 -0.69
N HIS A 51 4.99 0.19 -1.12
CA HIS A 51 6.33 -0.39 -1.29
C HIS A 51 7.21 0.49 -2.19
N MET A 52 6.71 0.87 -3.38
CA MET A 52 7.42 1.77 -4.29
C MET A 52 7.64 3.17 -3.68
N ALA A 53 6.68 3.70 -2.91
CA ALA A 53 6.84 4.99 -2.22
C ALA A 53 7.97 4.96 -1.16
N ILE A 54 8.22 3.80 -0.53
CA ILE A 54 9.32 3.58 0.42
C ILE A 54 10.67 3.52 -0.33
N GLU A 55 10.78 2.68 -1.38
CA GLU A 55 12.00 2.55 -2.19
C GLU A 55 12.45 3.89 -2.83
N LEU A 56 11.47 4.67 -3.31
CA LEU A 56 11.72 5.92 -4.00
C LEU A 56 11.93 7.12 -3.07
N PHE A 57 11.67 6.99 -1.76
CA PHE A 57 11.61 8.12 -0.83
C PHE A 57 12.88 8.97 -0.85
N ASP A 58 14.05 8.36 -0.68
CA ASP A 58 15.33 9.09 -0.59
C ASP A 58 15.94 9.41 -1.97
N SER A 59 15.38 8.89 -3.07
CA SER A 59 15.97 8.95 -4.41
C SER A 59 15.20 9.79 -5.44
N LEU A 60 13.92 10.06 -5.24
CA LEU A 60 13.05 10.72 -6.24
C LEU A 60 12.05 11.71 -5.62
N ASP A 61 11.68 12.77 -6.34
CA ASP A 61 10.61 13.71 -5.95
C ASP A 61 9.25 13.26 -6.51
N TYR A 62 8.90 11.99 -6.26
CA TYR A 62 7.92 11.28 -7.07
C TYR A 62 6.47 11.75 -6.88
N LEU A 63 5.67 11.49 -7.93
CA LEU A 63 4.22 11.33 -7.86
C LEU A 63 3.89 9.92 -8.37
N LEU A 64 3.19 9.13 -7.55
CA LEU A 64 2.59 7.84 -7.93
C LEU A 64 1.08 8.04 -8.16
N VAL A 65 0.53 7.48 -9.24
CA VAL A 65 -0.90 7.58 -9.59
C VAL A 65 -1.47 6.18 -9.76
N LEU A 66 -2.61 5.95 -9.10
CA LEU A 66 -3.41 4.72 -9.20
C LEU A 66 -4.51 4.94 -10.25
N ASP A 67 -4.19 4.71 -11.53
CA ASP A 67 -5.06 5.18 -12.63
C ASP A 67 -6.19 4.21 -12.97
N TYR A 68 -5.87 2.95 -13.20
CA TYR A 68 -6.85 1.91 -13.53
C TYR A 68 -6.54 0.60 -12.81
N TYR A 69 -7.42 -0.40 -12.95
CA TYR A 69 -7.22 -1.72 -12.33
C TYR A 69 -5.88 -2.33 -12.72
N ASP A 70 -5.09 -2.68 -11.70
CA ASP A 70 -3.72 -3.19 -11.81
C ASP A 70 -2.66 -2.18 -12.33
N ASP A 71 -3.03 -0.97 -12.75
CA ASP A 71 -2.12 -0.02 -13.40
C ASP A 71 -1.63 1.11 -12.46
N ILE A 72 -0.31 1.28 -12.39
CA ILE A 72 0.39 2.29 -11.57
C ILE A 72 1.26 3.15 -12.49
N ALA A 73 1.09 4.47 -12.46
CA ALA A 73 1.98 5.42 -13.13
C ALA A 73 2.91 6.11 -12.12
N LEU A 74 4.20 6.21 -12.45
CA LEU A 74 5.22 6.89 -11.67
C LEU A 74 5.78 8.07 -12.47
N PHE A 75 5.60 9.27 -11.95
CA PHE A 75 6.16 10.50 -12.49
C PHE A 75 7.43 10.91 -11.72
N ASN A 76 8.45 11.38 -12.44
CA ASN A 76 9.76 11.72 -11.85
C ASN A 76 9.75 12.98 -10.98
N ASN A 77 8.72 13.83 -11.09
CA ASN A 77 8.55 15.02 -10.27
C ASN A 77 7.06 15.26 -9.96
N GLU A 78 6.74 15.66 -8.73
CA GLU A 78 5.38 15.94 -8.29
C GLU A 78 4.80 17.29 -8.75
N LYS A 79 5.59 18.20 -9.34
CA LYS A 79 5.15 19.54 -9.78
C LYS A 79 5.31 19.78 -11.29
N LYS A 80 6.37 19.25 -11.88
CA LYS A 80 6.72 19.38 -13.30
C LYS A 80 7.29 18.06 -13.82
N PRO A 81 6.43 17.06 -14.11
CA PRO A 81 6.88 15.79 -14.64
C PRO A 81 7.43 15.96 -16.06
N GLU A 82 8.63 15.45 -16.28
CA GLU A 82 9.22 15.31 -17.62
C GLU A 82 9.21 13.86 -18.08
N VAL A 83 9.26 12.94 -17.11
CA VAL A 83 9.50 11.51 -17.31
C VAL A 83 8.48 10.69 -16.56
N VAL A 84 7.91 9.68 -17.23
CA VAL A 84 6.92 8.76 -16.67
C VAL A 84 7.36 7.30 -16.85
N SER A 85 7.10 6.47 -15.86
CA SER A 85 7.17 5.02 -15.94
C SER A 85 5.77 4.44 -15.70
N TYR A 86 5.34 3.49 -16.53
CA TYR A 86 4.06 2.81 -16.33
C TYR A 86 4.29 1.36 -15.92
N TYR A 87 3.52 0.90 -14.94
CA TYR A 87 3.58 -0.47 -14.45
C TYR A 87 2.19 -1.09 -14.46
N GLN A 88 2.12 -2.35 -14.90
CA GLN A 88 0.91 -3.16 -14.81
C GLN A 88 1.20 -4.36 -13.91
N MET A 89 0.45 -4.48 -12.81
CA MET A 89 0.61 -5.54 -11.81
C MET A 89 -0.22 -6.77 -12.18
N LYS A 90 0.32 -7.98 -12.03
CA LYS A 90 -0.47 -9.21 -12.22
C LYS A 90 -0.08 -10.25 -11.16
N THR A 91 -1.10 -10.83 -10.53
CA THR A 91 -0.92 -11.71 -9.37
C THR A 91 -1.34 -13.15 -9.65
N ASN A 92 -0.49 -14.11 -9.27
CA ASN A 92 -0.80 -15.54 -9.29
C ASN A 92 -0.05 -16.27 -8.15
N GLU A 93 -0.63 -17.33 -7.60
CA GLU A 93 -0.03 -18.06 -6.47
C GLU A 93 1.28 -18.78 -6.84
N GLU A 94 1.36 -19.41 -8.01
CA GLU A 94 2.56 -20.15 -8.45
C GLU A 94 3.46 -19.34 -9.39
N SER A 95 2.87 -18.83 -10.47
CA SER A 95 3.62 -18.27 -11.61
C SER A 95 2.71 -17.67 -12.68
N ILE A 96 3.22 -16.65 -13.35
CA ILE A 96 2.63 -16.11 -14.57
C ILE A 96 3.43 -16.60 -15.78
N SER A 97 2.76 -16.85 -16.90
CA SER A 97 3.43 -17.20 -18.16
C SER A 97 3.46 -16.00 -19.12
N ILE A 98 4.55 -15.83 -19.88
CA ILE A 98 4.58 -14.78 -20.92
C ILE A 98 3.53 -15.01 -22.00
N SER A 99 3.13 -16.26 -22.24
CA SER A 99 2.03 -16.61 -23.16
C SER A 99 0.70 -16.01 -22.69
N THR A 100 0.46 -15.99 -21.37
CA THR A 100 -0.73 -15.36 -20.76
C THR A 100 -0.72 -13.85 -20.98
N ALA A 101 0.43 -13.20 -20.75
CA ALA A 101 0.61 -11.76 -20.96
C ALA A 101 0.42 -11.31 -22.42
N ILE A 102 0.66 -12.22 -23.37
CA ILE A 102 0.39 -12.03 -24.80
C ILE A 102 -1.11 -12.27 -25.11
N SER A 103 -1.71 -13.33 -24.57
CA SER A 103 -3.11 -13.69 -24.86
C SER A 103 -4.17 -12.80 -24.19
N GLU A 104 -3.81 -12.06 -23.13
CA GLU A 104 -4.71 -11.13 -22.42
C GLU A 104 -4.40 -9.64 -22.71
N ASP A 105 -3.60 -9.38 -23.75
CA ASP A 105 -3.23 -8.05 -24.27
C ASP A 105 -2.46 -7.15 -23.28
N TRP A 106 -1.94 -7.68 -22.16
CA TRP A 106 -1.23 -6.89 -21.14
C TRP A 106 -0.08 -6.07 -21.77
N LEU A 107 0.75 -6.74 -22.57
CA LEU A 107 1.91 -6.10 -23.23
C LEU A 107 1.51 -5.08 -24.30
N VAL A 108 0.33 -5.24 -24.91
CA VAL A 108 -0.22 -4.36 -25.96
C VAL A 108 -0.79 -3.08 -25.33
N LYS A 109 -1.47 -3.23 -24.18
CA LYS A 109 -1.95 -2.11 -23.35
C LYS A 109 -0.78 -1.30 -22.79
N MET A 110 0.27 -1.96 -22.32
CA MET A 110 1.53 -1.31 -21.93
C MET A 110 2.17 -0.57 -23.12
N TYR A 111 2.26 -1.19 -24.30
CA TYR A 111 2.84 -0.57 -25.51
C TYR A 111 2.11 0.72 -25.91
N ALA A 112 0.78 0.76 -25.79
CA ALA A 112 -0.02 1.93 -26.10
C ALA A 112 0.39 3.20 -25.31
N GLN A 113 0.99 3.04 -24.12
CA GLN A 113 1.46 4.19 -23.34
C GLN A 113 2.65 4.92 -24.00
N LEU A 114 3.36 4.29 -24.96
CA LEU A 114 4.40 4.94 -25.79
C LEU A 114 3.83 5.96 -26.79
N GLU A 115 2.52 5.92 -27.05
CA GLU A 115 1.84 6.79 -28.02
C GLU A 115 1.41 8.13 -27.39
N ARG A 116 1.52 8.29 -26.06
CA ARG A 116 1.25 9.55 -25.36
C ARG A 116 2.39 10.56 -25.62
N PRO A 117 2.14 11.73 -26.24
CA PRO A 117 3.18 12.69 -26.59
C PRO A 117 3.60 13.60 -25.42
N GLU A 118 2.91 13.51 -24.29
CA GLU A 118 2.96 14.48 -23.19
C GLU A 118 4.19 14.32 -22.27
N TRP A 119 4.76 13.11 -22.19
CA TRP A 119 5.83 12.76 -21.26
C TRP A 119 6.85 11.81 -21.88
N LEU A 120 8.11 11.90 -21.46
CA LEU A 120 9.13 10.94 -21.86
C LEU A 120 8.93 9.62 -21.11
N VAL A 121 8.35 8.61 -21.78
CA VAL A 121 8.23 7.27 -21.18
C VAL A 121 9.62 6.66 -20.97
N LYS A 122 9.96 6.33 -19.73
CA LYS A 122 11.23 5.73 -19.29
C LYS A 122 11.20 4.20 -19.35
N GLU A 123 10.23 3.58 -18.69
CA GLU A 123 10.08 2.13 -18.67
C GLU A 123 8.60 1.70 -18.66
N LEU A 124 8.35 0.48 -19.13
CA LEU A 124 7.06 -0.19 -19.12
C LEU A 124 7.22 -1.52 -18.39
N GLY A 125 6.71 -1.62 -17.16
CA GLY A 125 6.97 -2.76 -16.28
C GLY A 125 5.79 -3.66 -16.00
N LEU A 126 5.94 -4.96 -16.28
CA LEU A 126 5.04 -6.00 -15.78
C LEU A 126 5.49 -6.39 -14.38
N ILE A 127 4.74 -6.02 -13.33
CA ILE A 127 5.03 -6.39 -11.93
C ILE A 127 4.32 -7.71 -11.60
N THR A 128 5.03 -8.70 -11.05
CA THR A 128 4.42 -9.96 -10.59
C THR A 128 4.90 -10.38 -9.20
N ASN A 129 4.01 -10.95 -8.38
CA ASN A 129 4.39 -11.53 -7.06
C ASN A 129 5.15 -12.87 -7.19
N CYS A 130 5.05 -13.50 -8.35
CA CYS A 130 5.56 -14.84 -8.64
C CYS A 130 6.51 -14.82 -9.85
N PRO A 131 7.35 -15.85 -10.05
CA PRO A 131 8.29 -15.89 -11.17
C PRO A 131 7.60 -15.95 -12.54
N LEU A 132 8.18 -15.25 -13.53
CA LEU A 132 7.68 -15.24 -14.91
C LEU A 132 8.24 -16.45 -15.68
N LYS A 133 7.36 -17.36 -16.10
CA LYS A 133 7.70 -18.56 -16.89
C LYS A 133 7.63 -18.25 -18.40
N VAL A 134 8.72 -18.55 -19.11
CA VAL A 134 8.84 -18.41 -20.58
C VAL A 134 9.10 -19.78 -21.19
N THR A 135 8.14 -20.31 -21.96
CA THR A 135 8.26 -21.61 -22.64
C THR A 135 8.32 -21.41 -24.16
N VAL A 136 9.42 -21.87 -24.77
CA VAL A 136 9.61 -21.87 -26.23
C VAL A 136 9.66 -23.30 -26.75
N LYS A 137 9.16 -23.50 -27.98
CA LYS A 137 9.28 -24.76 -28.71
C LYS A 137 10.50 -24.67 -29.60
N ILE A 138 11.54 -25.44 -29.29
CA ILE A 138 12.78 -25.55 -30.05
C ILE A 138 12.84 -26.92 -30.74
N ASN A 139 13.55 -27.00 -31.88
CA ASN A 139 13.82 -28.30 -32.50
C ASN A 139 14.98 -28.96 -31.76
N GLY A 140 14.79 -30.20 -31.30
CA GLY A 140 15.87 -31.01 -30.73
C GLY A 140 16.76 -31.62 -31.82
N PHE A 141 17.96 -32.09 -31.42
CA PHE A 141 18.88 -32.84 -32.28
C PHE A 141 18.28 -34.11 -32.91
N ASP A 142 17.17 -34.60 -32.36
CA ASP A 142 16.36 -35.73 -32.83
C ASP A 142 15.21 -35.31 -33.77
N GLY A 143 15.21 -34.06 -34.26
CA GLY A 143 14.16 -33.49 -35.13
C GLY A 143 12.82 -33.23 -34.43
N LYS A 144 12.66 -33.67 -33.19
CA LYS A 144 11.41 -33.53 -32.42
C LYS A 144 11.35 -32.16 -31.75
N LYS A 145 10.17 -31.53 -31.77
CA LYS A 145 9.94 -30.26 -31.07
C LYS A 145 9.95 -30.51 -29.55
N LYS A 146 10.88 -29.88 -28.85
CA LYS A 146 11.03 -29.94 -27.38
C LYS A 146 10.66 -28.59 -26.78
N ASN A 147 9.98 -28.62 -25.63
CA ASN A 147 9.71 -27.41 -24.86
C ASN A 147 10.95 -27.07 -24.04
N GLN A 148 11.50 -25.86 -24.21
CA GLN A 148 12.48 -25.29 -23.29
C GLN A 148 11.76 -24.23 -22.45
N THR A 149 11.73 -24.41 -21.13
CA THR A 149 11.17 -23.45 -20.19
C THR A 149 12.29 -22.75 -19.44
N LYS A 150 12.26 -21.41 -19.40
CA LYS A 150 13.13 -20.58 -18.56
C LYS A 150 12.24 -19.78 -17.60
N THR A 151 12.59 -19.78 -16.33
CA THR A 151 11.87 -19.08 -15.27
C THR A 151 12.68 -17.88 -14.82
N TYR A 152 12.09 -16.69 -14.84
CA TYR A 152 12.73 -15.45 -14.40
C TYR A 152 12.32 -15.17 -12.95
N THR A 153 13.30 -15.35 -12.05
CA THR A 153 13.15 -15.24 -10.58
C THR A 153 13.78 -13.98 -9.99
N ALA A 154 14.59 -13.27 -10.79
CA ALA A 154 15.24 -12.03 -10.39
C ALA A 154 14.23 -10.87 -10.27
N GLU A 155 14.53 -9.96 -9.36
CA GLU A 155 13.73 -8.77 -9.02
C GLU A 155 13.45 -7.87 -10.23
N LYS A 156 14.42 -7.63 -11.13
CA LYS A 156 14.24 -6.78 -12.32
C LYS A 156 14.93 -7.35 -13.56
N THR A 157 14.17 -7.59 -14.62
CA THR A 157 14.62 -8.21 -15.89
C THR A 157 14.10 -7.44 -17.10
N SER A 158 14.98 -6.80 -17.89
CA SER A 158 14.58 -6.26 -19.20
C SER A 158 14.20 -7.37 -20.18
N PHE A 159 13.16 -7.15 -20.99
CA PHE A 159 12.68 -8.09 -22.01
C PHE A 159 13.75 -8.38 -23.08
N SER A 160 14.72 -7.50 -23.27
CA SER A 160 15.93 -7.73 -24.08
C SER A 160 16.74 -8.97 -23.66
N LYS A 161 16.58 -9.44 -22.41
CA LYS A 161 17.23 -10.66 -21.86
C LYS A 161 16.43 -11.95 -22.09
N PHE A 162 15.30 -11.87 -22.83
CA PHE A 162 14.49 -13.04 -23.20
C PHE A 162 15.10 -13.80 -24.39
N ASN A 163 14.58 -15.01 -24.66
CA ASN A 163 14.96 -15.75 -25.86
C ASN A 163 14.42 -15.01 -27.10
N PRO A 164 15.17 -14.90 -28.22
CA PRO A 164 14.69 -14.27 -29.46
C PRO A 164 13.29 -14.76 -29.89
N ILE A 165 13.03 -16.07 -29.83
CA ILE A 165 11.74 -16.69 -30.17
C ILE A 165 10.57 -16.15 -29.31
N THR A 166 10.86 -15.60 -28.11
CA THR A 166 9.89 -14.91 -27.26
C THR A 166 9.76 -13.44 -27.61
N ILE A 167 10.88 -12.76 -27.87
CA ILE A 167 10.94 -11.35 -28.29
C ILE A 167 10.18 -11.17 -29.61
N ASP A 168 10.44 -12.04 -30.59
CA ASP A 168 9.78 -12.05 -31.90
C ASP A 168 8.26 -12.24 -31.78
N LYS A 169 7.80 -13.12 -30.89
CA LYS A 169 6.36 -13.33 -30.63
C LYS A 169 5.69 -12.09 -30.03
N ILE A 170 6.34 -11.45 -29.06
CA ILE A 170 5.83 -10.22 -28.45
C ILE A 170 5.76 -9.11 -29.51
N LYS A 171 6.81 -8.96 -30.32
CA LYS A 171 6.83 -8.02 -31.46
C LYS A 171 5.70 -8.29 -32.45
N HIS A 172 5.49 -9.53 -32.89
CA HIS A 172 4.44 -9.87 -33.85
C HIS A 172 3.02 -9.67 -33.30
N ASP A 173 2.79 -10.01 -32.03
CA ASP A 173 1.48 -9.83 -31.39
C ASP A 173 1.10 -8.35 -31.24
N ILE A 174 2.03 -7.52 -30.74
CA ILE A 174 1.86 -6.07 -30.65
C ILE A 174 1.68 -5.47 -32.06
N ALA A 175 2.54 -5.84 -33.02
CA ALA A 175 2.47 -5.36 -34.40
C ALA A 175 1.10 -5.66 -35.04
N GLN A 176 0.62 -6.90 -34.93
CA GLN A 176 -0.68 -7.32 -35.46
C GLN A 176 -1.84 -6.52 -34.84
N LYS A 177 -1.80 -6.27 -33.53
CA LYS A 177 -2.88 -5.58 -32.80
C LYS A 177 -2.81 -4.05 -32.91
N LYS A 178 -1.64 -3.48 -33.22
CA LYS A 178 -1.42 -2.04 -33.45
C LYS A 178 -1.40 -1.62 -34.93
N GLY A 179 -1.40 -2.57 -35.87
CA GLY A 179 -1.37 -2.28 -37.31
C GLY A 179 -0.01 -1.76 -37.82
N ILE A 180 1.07 -2.00 -37.07
CA ILE A 180 2.45 -1.63 -37.40
C ILE A 180 3.26 -2.88 -37.76
N LYS A 181 4.54 -2.74 -38.13
CA LYS A 181 5.37 -3.90 -38.48
C LYS A 181 6.13 -4.45 -37.25
N PRO A 182 6.48 -5.75 -37.22
CA PRO A 182 7.23 -6.36 -36.12
C PRO A 182 8.62 -5.73 -35.89
N GLU A 183 9.27 -5.22 -36.94
CA GLU A 183 10.52 -4.47 -36.83
C GLU A 183 10.35 -3.17 -36.03
N ASP A 184 9.26 -2.43 -36.24
CA ASP A 184 8.98 -1.11 -35.65
C ASP A 184 8.64 -1.16 -34.14
N VAL A 185 8.29 -2.34 -33.61
CA VAL A 185 7.90 -2.52 -32.19
C VAL A 185 9.12 -2.41 -31.27
N ASP A 186 9.28 -1.29 -30.56
CA ASP A 186 10.33 -1.14 -29.54
C ASP A 186 10.00 -1.87 -28.24
N LEU A 187 10.93 -2.71 -27.76
CA LEU A 187 10.85 -3.41 -26.48
C LEU A 187 12.01 -3.06 -25.52
N THR A 188 12.85 -2.08 -25.84
CA THR A 188 13.98 -1.67 -24.99
C THR A 188 13.53 -1.18 -23.61
N LYS A 189 12.40 -0.45 -23.57
CA LYS A 189 11.77 0.07 -22.35
C LYS A 189 11.00 -0.99 -21.54
N PHE A 190 10.78 -2.19 -22.09
CA PHE A 190 10.01 -3.23 -21.42
C PHE A 190 10.82 -3.98 -20.36
N ILE A 191 10.25 -4.10 -19.17
CA ILE A 191 10.82 -4.83 -18.04
C ILE A 191 9.78 -5.75 -17.39
N HIS A 192 10.28 -6.84 -16.82
CA HIS A 192 9.59 -7.63 -15.80
C HIS A 192 10.16 -7.21 -14.44
N ILE A 193 9.29 -6.95 -13.47
CA ILE A 193 9.61 -6.75 -12.07
C ILE A 193 8.98 -7.88 -11.27
N ARG A 194 9.74 -8.49 -10.35
CA ARG A 194 9.21 -9.43 -9.37
C ARG A 194 9.25 -8.79 -7.98
N THR A 195 8.08 -8.48 -7.44
CA THR A 195 7.93 -7.87 -6.12
C THR A 195 8.19 -8.87 -4.97
N THR A 196 8.54 -8.35 -3.79
CA THR A 196 8.62 -9.10 -2.52
C THR A 196 7.23 -9.51 -2.01
N LEU A 197 6.21 -8.71 -2.33
CA LEU A 197 4.84 -8.85 -1.82
C LEU A 197 4.18 -10.15 -2.31
N SER A 198 3.37 -10.78 -1.45
CA SER A 198 2.59 -11.98 -1.77
C SER A 198 1.11 -11.81 -1.46
N ILE A 199 0.26 -12.55 -2.20
CA ILE A 199 -1.22 -12.40 -2.17
C ILE A 199 -1.81 -12.54 -0.76
N SER A 200 -1.17 -13.30 0.13
CA SER A 200 -1.63 -13.53 1.50
C SER A 200 -0.95 -12.67 2.57
N LYS A 201 0.12 -11.93 2.24
CA LYS A 201 0.95 -11.21 3.24
C LYS A 201 1.41 -9.80 2.82
N HIS A 202 0.98 -9.27 1.68
CA HIS A 202 1.41 -7.97 1.17
C HIS A 202 1.30 -6.81 2.19
N ARG A 203 0.22 -6.74 2.98
CA ARG A 203 0.06 -5.77 4.07
C ARG A 203 1.13 -5.93 5.15
N GLU A 204 1.38 -7.17 5.59
CA GLU A 204 2.36 -7.48 6.63
C GLU A 204 3.78 -7.14 6.18
N ILE A 205 4.11 -7.48 4.92
CA ILE A 205 5.42 -7.24 4.32
C ILE A 205 5.65 -5.74 4.18
N VAL A 206 4.70 -4.98 3.63
CA VAL A 206 4.88 -3.53 3.43
C VAL A 206 4.84 -2.73 4.75
N GLU A 207 4.11 -3.19 5.77
CA GLU A 207 4.21 -2.62 7.13
C GLU A 207 5.58 -2.87 7.75
N GLN A 208 6.18 -4.04 7.52
CA GLN A 208 7.55 -4.32 7.98
C GLN A 208 8.58 -3.49 7.21
N GLU A 209 8.52 -3.45 5.86
CA GLU A 209 9.41 -2.64 5.03
C GLU A 209 9.33 -1.15 5.39
N LEU A 210 8.11 -0.65 5.67
CA LEU A 210 7.88 0.70 6.20
C LEU A 210 8.50 0.88 7.59
N GLY A 211 8.34 -0.09 8.48
CA GLY A 211 8.93 -0.09 9.81
C GLY A 211 10.45 -0.02 9.78
N ASP A 212 11.09 -0.86 8.97
CA ASP A 212 12.56 -0.90 8.82
C ASP A 212 13.10 0.41 8.22
N PHE A 213 12.41 0.98 7.22
CA PHE A 213 12.69 2.32 6.68
C PHE A 213 12.57 3.42 7.73
N LEU A 214 11.48 3.42 8.51
CA LEU A 214 11.22 4.46 9.51
C LEU A 214 12.18 4.39 10.70
N HIS A 215 12.50 3.20 11.24
CA HIS A 215 13.47 3.09 12.34
C HIS A 215 14.89 3.49 11.90
N LYS A 216 15.26 3.23 10.64
CA LYS A 216 16.54 3.70 10.07
C LYS A 216 16.62 5.24 9.99
N LYS A 217 15.48 5.91 9.79
CA LYS A 217 15.39 7.37 9.58
C LYS A 217 15.10 8.16 10.85
N TYR A 218 14.35 7.55 11.77
CA TYR A 218 13.92 8.10 13.05
C TYR A 218 14.15 7.05 14.15
N PRO A 219 15.38 6.91 14.68
CA PRO A 219 15.74 5.81 15.58
C PRO A 219 15.00 5.76 16.93
N ARG A 220 14.14 6.74 17.21
CA ARG A 220 13.26 6.84 18.39
C ARG A 220 11.76 6.70 18.06
N ILE A 221 11.40 6.36 16.82
CA ILE A 221 10.01 6.12 16.45
C ILE A 221 9.46 4.89 17.20
N THR A 222 8.18 4.93 17.60
CA THR A 222 7.54 3.80 18.27
C THR A 222 6.75 2.96 17.26
N MET A 223 6.55 1.67 17.58
CA MET A 223 5.77 0.75 16.75
C MET A 223 4.34 1.24 16.48
N ASP A 224 3.72 1.93 17.44
CA ASP A 224 2.38 2.49 17.27
C ASP A 224 2.33 3.66 16.30
N VAL A 225 3.41 4.46 16.21
CA VAL A 225 3.55 5.51 15.19
C VAL A 225 3.79 4.89 13.82
N VAL A 226 4.64 3.86 13.72
CA VAL A 226 4.83 3.09 12.46
C VAL A 226 3.49 2.54 11.95
N LYS A 227 2.68 1.94 12.83
CA LYS A 227 1.33 1.45 12.50
C LYS A 227 0.35 2.57 12.14
N THR A 228 0.45 3.71 12.80
CA THR A 228 -0.36 4.90 12.47
C THR A 228 -0.04 5.41 11.06
N ILE A 229 1.25 5.42 10.67
CA ILE A 229 1.69 5.78 9.32
C ILE A 229 1.26 4.72 8.30
N SER A 230 1.47 3.43 8.60
CA SER A 230 1.05 2.28 7.79
C SER A 230 -0.44 2.37 7.45
N GLY A 231 -1.29 2.39 8.47
CA GLY A 231 -2.74 2.51 8.32
C GLY A 231 -3.13 3.77 7.56
N SER A 232 -2.59 4.94 7.91
CA SER A 232 -2.92 6.21 7.24
C SER A 232 -2.55 6.21 5.75
N MET A 233 -1.40 5.66 5.38
CA MET A 233 -0.97 5.58 3.99
C MET A 233 -1.83 4.60 3.19
N LEU A 234 -2.12 3.42 3.74
CA LEU A 234 -3.02 2.44 3.11
C LEU A 234 -4.44 3.02 2.93
N ASP A 235 -4.96 3.74 3.93
CA ASP A 235 -6.26 4.43 3.87
C ASP A 235 -6.29 5.51 2.78
N ILE A 236 -5.23 6.31 2.64
CA ILE A 236 -5.13 7.35 1.61
C ILE A 236 -5.04 6.71 0.23
N LEU A 237 -4.15 5.76 0.03
CA LEU A 237 -3.97 5.04 -1.24
C LEU A 237 -5.28 4.36 -1.69
N THR A 238 -5.98 3.71 -0.77
CA THR A 238 -7.29 3.08 -1.03
C THR A 238 -8.30 4.10 -1.53
N LYS A 239 -8.39 5.28 -0.89
CA LYS A 239 -9.31 6.37 -1.30
C LYS A 239 -8.92 6.99 -2.66
N LYS A 240 -7.63 7.06 -2.99
CA LYS A 240 -7.15 7.49 -4.31
C LYS A 240 -7.54 6.48 -5.41
N GLN A 241 -7.41 5.19 -5.12
CA GLN A 241 -7.77 4.09 -6.04
C GLN A 241 -9.28 3.96 -6.27
N GLN A 242 -10.09 4.29 -5.26
CA GLN A 242 -11.56 4.30 -5.32
C GLN A 242 -12.14 5.52 -6.05
N TYR A 243 -11.32 6.46 -6.53
CA TYR A 243 -11.82 7.66 -7.21
C TYR A 243 -12.06 7.40 -8.71
N GLU A 244 -13.29 7.04 -9.05
CA GLU A 244 -13.73 6.76 -10.42
C GLU A 244 -14.19 8.01 -11.20
N LEU A 245 -14.43 9.13 -10.53
CA LEU A 245 -15.08 10.33 -11.09
C LEU A 245 -14.11 11.30 -11.81
N LEU A 246 -13.20 10.78 -12.64
CA LEU A 246 -12.39 11.57 -13.57
C LEU A 246 -12.83 11.31 -15.01
N GLU A 247 -12.77 12.35 -15.85
CA GLU A 247 -12.91 12.22 -17.30
C GLU A 247 -11.67 11.53 -17.91
N GLU A 248 -11.84 10.87 -19.07
CA GLU A 248 -10.75 10.14 -19.76
C GLU A 248 -9.57 11.05 -20.15
N ASN A 249 -9.84 12.35 -20.30
CA ASN A 249 -8.91 13.43 -20.62
C ASN A 249 -8.72 14.42 -19.45
N ALA A 250 -8.94 14.01 -18.20
CA ALA A 250 -8.78 14.87 -17.02
C ALA A 250 -7.38 15.47 -16.91
N LEU A 251 -7.28 16.70 -16.41
CA LEU A 251 -6.02 17.44 -16.37
C LEU A 251 -5.06 16.83 -15.35
N TYR A 252 -3.74 16.91 -15.63
CA TYR A 252 -2.69 16.37 -14.75
C TYR A 252 -2.85 16.79 -13.27
N ASN A 253 -3.25 18.04 -13.01
CA ASN A 253 -3.46 18.53 -11.63
C ASN A 253 -4.66 17.84 -10.94
N GLU A 254 -5.71 17.51 -11.68
CA GLU A 254 -6.90 16.80 -11.17
C GLU A 254 -6.57 15.33 -10.92
N VAL A 255 -5.86 14.68 -11.85
CA VAL A 255 -5.33 13.31 -11.68
C VAL A 255 -4.42 13.26 -10.44
N ARG A 256 -3.50 14.21 -10.28
CA ARG A 256 -2.63 14.36 -9.12
C ARG A 256 -3.41 14.55 -7.81
N GLU A 257 -4.44 15.39 -7.80
CA GLU A 257 -5.24 15.64 -6.61
C GLU A 257 -6.12 14.42 -6.23
N LYS A 258 -6.77 13.78 -7.20
CA LYS A 258 -7.79 12.74 -6.95
C LYS A 258 -7.23 11.32 -6.89
N LYS A 259 -6.27 10.96 -7.75
CA LYS A 259 -5.68 9.61 -7.84
C LYS A 259 -4.19 9.54 -7.46
N GLY A 260 -3.54 10.70 -7.30
CA GLY A 260 -2.11 10.80 -7.01
C GLY A 260 -1.73 10.76 -5.52
N ILE A 261 -0.55 10.21 -5.21
CA ILE A 261 0.17 10.38 -3.94
C ILE A 261 1.59 10.87 -4.23
N THR A 262 2.05 11.89 -3.53
CA THR A 262 3.40 12.46 -3.73
C THR A 262 4.34 12.11 -2.59
N LYS A 263 5.65 12.32 -2.80
CA LYS A 263 6.63 12.32 -1.71
C LYS A 263 6.30 13.35 -0.62
N SER A 264 5.76 14.52 -0.97
CA SER A 264 5.39 15.54 0.02
C SER A 264 4.18 15.13 0.85
N ASP A 265 3.24 14.37 0.28
CA ASP A 265 2.13 13.75 1.03
C ASP A 265 2.62 12.67 2.01
N PHE A 266 3.47 11.76 1.57
CA PHE A 266 4.00 10.70 2.45
C PHE A 266 4.87 11.30 3.58
N SER A 267 5.72 12.28 3.26
CA SER A 267 6.50 13.04 4.26
C SER A 267 5.59 13.68 5.31
N ARG A 268 4.51 14.35 4.88
CA ARG A 268 3.53 14.98 5.78
C ARG A 268 2.82 13.97 6.69
N VAL A 269 2.47 12.78 6.18
CA VAL A 269 1.87 11.71 7.01
C VAL A 269 2.86 11.21 8.06
N ILE A 270 4.12 11.00 7.69
CA ILE A 270 5.18 10.59 8.64
C ILE A 270 5.38 11.65 9.72
N GLU A 271 5.58 12.92 9.33
CA GLU A 271 5.91 13.99 10.26
C GLU A 271 4.77 14.29 11.23
N GLU A 272 3.52 14.41 10.76
CA GLU A 272 2.40 14.67 11.65
C GLU A 272 2.07 13.47 12.54
N ALA A 273 2.24 12.21 12.07
CA ALA A 273 2.07 11.03 12.91
C ALA A 273 3.10 10.93 14.05
N ILE A 274 4.36 11.32 13.80
CA ILE A 274 5.39 11.43 14.86
C ILE A 274 4.98 12.52 15.86
N VAL A 275 4.54 13.68 15.37
CA VAL A 275 4.19 14.86 16.18
C VAL A 275 3.01 14.60 17.11
N ILE A 276 1.91 14.03 16.60
CA ILE A 276 0.68 13.78 17.39
C ILE A 276 0.79 12.56 18.32
N SER A 277 1.92 11.84 18.26
CA SER A 277 2.22 10.74 19.19
C SER A 277 2.21 11.25 20.63
N ILE A 278 1.48 10.56 21.50
CA ILE A 278 1.57 10.76 22.95
C ILE A 278 2.61 9.77 23.51
N PRO A 279 3.68 10.25 24.17
CA PRO A 279 4.67 9.38 24.79
C PRO A 279 4.12 8.60 25.99
N PRO A 280 4.67 7.41 26.32
CA PRO A 280 4.38 6.72 27.56
C PRO A 280 4.61 7.61 28.80
N PHE A 281 3.76 7.46 29.82
CA PHE A 281 3.80 8.31 31.01
C PHE A 281 5.12 8.21 31.81
N ASP A 282 5.83 7.09 31.75
CA ASP A 282 7.15 6.94 32.39
C ASP A 282 8.24 7.72 31.64
N GLU A 283 8.10 7.96 30.32
CA GLU A 283 8.99 8.83 29.55
C GLU A 283 8.71 10.30 29.92
N ILE A 284 7.43 10.67 30.02
CA ILE A 284 6.99 11.99 30.51
C ILE A 284 7.52 12.25 31.92
N GLN A 285 7.36 11.32 32.87
CA GLN A 285 7.83 11.47 34.25
C GLN A 285 9.36 11.67 34.30
N ARG A 286 10.12 10.93 33.48
CA ARG A 286 11.59 11.04 33.38
C ARG A 286 12.07 12.34 32.74
N VAL A 287 11.36 12.86 31.75
CA VAL A 287 11.72 14.12 31.05
C VAL A 287 11.31 15.35 31.86
N ALA A 288 10.24 15.25 32.64
CA ALA A 288 9.70 16.35 33.44
C ALA A 288 10.31 16.46 34.85
N ASP A 289 10.93 15.40 35.37
CA ASP A 289 11.49 15.33 36.73
C ASP A 289 10.43 15.68 37.81
N LEU A 290 9.27 15.01 37.73
CA LEU A 290 8.11 15.30 38.59
C LEU A 290 8.31 14.86 40.04
N SER A 291 7.87 15.72 40.97
CA SER A 291 7.66 15.34 42.36
C SER A 291 6.61 14.23 42.50
N ASP A 292 6.66 13.44 43.59
CA ASP A 292 5.65 12.40 43.84
C ASP A 292 4.23 13.00 44.03
N ASP A 293 4.11 14.21 44.61
CA ASP A 293 2.83 14.92 44.73
C ASP A 293 2.26 15.37 43.37
N ASP A 294 3.11 15.75 42.42
CA ASP A 294 2.67 16.16 41.08
C ASP A 294 2.44 14.96 40.16
N LYS A 295 3.14 13.86 40.37
CA LYS A 295 3.01 12.61 39.61
C LYS A 295 1.58 12.08 39.58
N TYR A 296 0.85 12.11 40.70
CA TYR A 296 -0.56 11.69 40.73
C TYR A 296 -1.46 12.61 39.88
N LYS A 297 -1.27 13.94 39.96
CA LYS A 297 -2.02 14.93 39.17
C LYS A 297 -1.69 14.80 37.68
N ALA A 298 -0.41 14.64 37.35
CA ALA A 298 0.11 14.44 36.00
C ALA A 298 -0.45 13.16 35.36
N SER A 299 -0.54 12.04 36.10
CA SER A 299 -1.10 10.79 35.57
C SER A 299 -2.59 10.91 35.25
N PHE A 300 -3.35 11.66 36.04
CA PHE A 300 -4.77 11.93 35.80
C PHE A 300 -4.98 12.76 34.53
N GLU A 301 -4.27 13.89 34.40
CA GLU A 301 -4.37 14.72 33.20
C GLU A 301 -3.79 14.04 31.95
N TYR A 302 -2.77 13.19 32.09
CA TYR A 302 -2.28 12.32 31.01
C TYR A 302 -3.39 11.40 30.48
N THR A 303 -4.16 10.75 31.37
CA THR A 303 -5.31 9.94 30.96
C THR A 303 -6.38 10.76 30.23
N LYS A 304 -6.59 12.02 30.63
CA LYS A 304 -7.48 12.95 29.92
C LYS A 304 -6.94 13.33 28.54
N ILE A 305 -5.66 13.67 28.41
CA ILE A 305 -4.98 13.96 27.13
C ILE A 305 -5.13 12.79 26.14
N MET A 306 -4.94 11.55 26.61
CA MET A 306 -5.16 10.34 25.81
C MET A 306 -6.60 10.20 25.31
N SER A 307 -7.60 10.60 26.11
CA SER A 307 -9.01 10.57 25.72
C SER A 307 -9.38 11.70 24.74
N ASP A 308 -8.88 12.91 24.99
CA ASP A 308 -9.09 14.09 24.15
C ASP A 308 -8.49 13.92 22.75
N SER A 309 -7.32 13.27 22.63
CA SER A 309 -6.68 12.99 21.35
C SER A 309 -7.43 11.95 20.51
N GLN A 310 -8.04 10.95 21.14
CA GLN A 310 -8.80 9.90 20.45
C GLN A 310 -10.19 10.38 20.00
N SER A 311 -10.80 11.31 20.74
CA SER A 311 -12.18 11.77 20.55
C SER A 311 -12.35 12.86 19.48
N LYS A 312 -11.26 13.29 18.80
CA LYS A 312 -11.25 14.25 17.68
C LYS A 312 -11.89 15.61 18.00
N ILE A 313 -11.80 16.05 19.26
CA ILE A 313 -12.41 17.29 19.72
C ILE A 313 -11.65 18.49 19.15
N GLU A 314 -12.35 19.43 18.49
CA GLU A 314 -11.72 20.58 17.84
C GLU A 314 -10.91 21.47 18.81
N SER A 315 -11.35 21.59 20.07
CA SER A 315 -10.61 22.32 21.11
C SER A 315 -9.26 21.66 21.43
N PHE A 316 -9.14 20.33 21.34
CA PHE A 316 -7.88 19.61 21.52
C PHE A 316 -6.90 19.94 20.37
N SER A 317 -7.36 19.86 19.12
CA SER A 317 -6.54 20.25 17.96
C SER A 317 -6.10 21.71 18.05
N ASN A 318 -7.01 22.62 18.44
CA ASN A 318 -6.72 24.04 18.60
C ASN A 318 -5.71 24.33 19.74
N ILE A 319 -5.78 23.63 20.87
CA ILE A 319 -4.81 23.82 21.97
C ILE A 319 -3.44 23.21 21.63
N PHE A 320 -3.42 22.03 21.00
CA PHE A 320 -2.20 21.36 20.53
C PHE A 320 -1.41 22.25 19.55
N ILE A 321 -2.11 22.81 18.54
CA ILE A 321 -1.49 23.71 17.55
C ILE A 321 -0.95 25.00 18.20
N LYS A 322 -1.64 25.56 19.21
CA LYS A 322 -1.14 26.72 19.97
C LYS A 322 0.14 26.39 20.74
N ILE A 323 0.16 25.28 21.48
CA ILE A 323 1.33 24.86 22.27
C ILE A 323 2.53 24.54 21.36
N ARG A 324 2.32 23.81 20.25
CA ARG A 324 3.39 23.49 19.28
C ARG A 324 4.03 24.75 18.69
N LYS A 325 3.22 25.79 18.38
CA LYS A 325 3.72 27.11 17.95
C LYS A 325 4.51 27.83 19.04
N LEU A 326 4.05 27.80 20.29
CA LEU A 326 4.81 28.38 21.42
C LEU A 326 6.18 27.70 21.61
N CYS A 327 6.22 26.36 21.55
CA CYS A 327 7.47 25.58 21.65
C CYS A 327 8.46 25.88 20.51
N SER A 328 7.96 26.26 19.33
CA SER A 328 8.79 26.66 18.18
C SER A 328 9.37 28.06 18.33
N ASN A 329 8.61 28.98 18.95
CA ASN A 329 8.96 30.40 19.05
C ASN A 329 9.84 30.72 20.26
N TYR A 330 9.59 30.07 21.40
CA TYR A 330 10.26 30.34 22.67
C TYR A 330 11.24 29.22 22.99
N LYS A 331 12.54 29.48 22.82
CA LYS A 331 13.57 28.50 23.23
C LYS A 331 13.61 28.34 24.75
N LYS A 332 14.05 27.16 25.17
CA LYS A 332 14.46 26.87 26.56
C LYS A 332 15.72 27.69 26.88
N ASN A 333 15.74 28.34 28.05
CA ASN A 333 16.93 29.02 28.58
C ASN A 333 18.00 27.98 28.98
N SER A 334 19.26 28.39 29.12
CA SER A 334 20.33 27.48 29.57
C SER A 334 20.04 26.88 30.94
N ASP A 335 19.57 27.71 31.87
CA ASP A 335 19.63 27.44 33.31
C ASP A 335 18.33 26.85 33.89
N GLU A 336 17.22 26.93 33.15
CA GLU A 336 15.91 26.40 33.59
C GLU A 336 15.80 24.88 33.34
N CYS A 337 15.04 24.15 34.16
CA CYS A 337 14.69 22.75 33.85
C CYS A 337 13.50 22.65 32.88
N VAL A 338 13.20 21.44 32.37
CA VAL A 338 12.05 21.22 31.46
C VAL A 338 10.74 21.63 32.13
N TRP A 339 10.55 21.32 33.42
CA TRP A 339 9.35 21.68 34.17
C TRP A 339 9.14 23.20 34.31
N GLN A 340 10.22 23.94 34.58
CA GLN A 340 10.21 25.40 34.62
C GLN A 340 9.90 26.00 33.25
N TYR A 341 10.51 25.46 32.19
CA TYR A 341 10.25 25.87 30.81
C TYR A 341 8.79 25.71 30.40
N VAL A 342 8.16 24.54 30.64
CA VAL A 342 6.75 24.34 30.26
C VAL A 342 5.77 25.14 31.10
N ASN A 343 6.09 25.41 32.38
CA ASN A 343 5.33 26.35 33.20
C ASN A 343 5.43 27.78 32.64
N ARG A 344 6.62 28.22 32.21
CA ARG A 344 6.82 29.52 31.56
C ARG A 344 6.06 29.66 30.24
N LEU A 345 5.89 28.58 29.47
CA LEU A 345 5.02 28.56 28.29
C LEU A 345 3.54 28.62 28.65
N CYS A 346 3.11 27.89 29.69
CA CYS A 346 1.74 27.92 30.22
C CYS A 346 1.34 29.34 30.68
N ASP A 347 2.24 30.04 31.38
CA ASP A 347 2.04 31.42 31.82
C ASP A 347 1.84 32.40 30.65
N GLY A 348 2.49 32.18 29.50
CA GLY A 348 2.25 32.95 28.28
C GLY A 348 0.88 32.63 27.67
N LEU A 349 0.58 31.34 27.52
CA LEU A 349 -0.64 30.84 26.91
C LEU A 349 -1.92 31.33 27.63
N TYR A 350 -1.89 31.44 28.97
CA TYR A 350 -3.01 31.96 29.75
C TYR A 350 -3.14 33.49 29.67
N LYS A 351 -2.02 34.24 29.65
CA LYS A 351 -2.04 35.71 29.46
C LYS A 351 -2.67 36.10 28.12
N ASP A 352 -2.40 35.32 27.08
CA ASP A 352 -2.98 35.53 25.75
C ASP A 352 -4.45 35.06 25.64
N ASN A 353 -4.94 34.19 26.56
CA ASN A 353 -6.28 33.61 26.45
C ASN A 353 -6.84 32.97 27.74
N PHE A 354 -7.58 33.75 28.54
CA PHE A 354 -8.22 33.28 29.79
C PHE A 354 -9.23 32.11 29.61
N ILE A 355 -9.79 31.93 28.41
CA ILE A 355 -10.73 30.84 28.11
C ILE A 355 -10.00 29.48 28.13
N ILE A 356 -8.70 29.45 27.79
CA ILE A 356 -7.89 28.23 27.87
C ILE A 356 -7.76 27.77 29.32
N GLU A 357 -7.45 28.68 30.25
CA GLU A 357 -7.34 28.40 31.69
C GLU A 357 -8.65 27.84 32.26
N SER A 358 -9.79 28.26 31.71
CA SER A 358 -11.13 27.80 32.10
C SER A 358 -11.48 26.38 31.62
N ILE A 359 -10.75 25.82 30.65
CA ILE A 359 -11.03 24.50 30.02
C ILE A 359 -9.91 23.48 30.32
N TYR A 360 -8.66 23.95 30.34
CA TYR A 360 -7.45 23.14 30.45
C TYR A 360 -6.57 23.69 31.56
N ASN A 361 -6.51 22.99 32.70
CA ASN A 361 -5.73 23.41 33.87
C ASN A 361 -4.20 23.32 33.61
N ARG A 362 -3.43 23.92 34.51
CA ARG A 362 -1.96 24.06 34.35
C ARG A 362 -1.25 22.72 34.17
N MET A 363 -1.68 21.69 34.90
CA MET A 363 -1.08 20.36 34.85
C MET A 363 -1.31 19.73 33.46
N TYR A 364 -2.54 19.79 32.94
CA TYR A 364 -2.87 19.37 31.58
C TYR A 364 -1.99 20.07 30.53
N ILE A 365 -1.90 21.41 30.57
CA ILE A 365 -1.11 22.18 29.61
C ILE A 365 0.38 21.82 29.70
N CYS A 366 0.94 21.68 30.90
CA CYS A 366 2.35 21.34 31.07
C CYS A 366 2.65 19.92 30.55
N ILE A 367 1.82 18.92 30.88
CA ILE A 367 1.99 17.54 30.40
C ILE A 367 1.82 17.46 28.88
N LEU A 368 0.81 18.11 28.30
CA LEU A 368 0.64 18.17 26.84
C LEU A 368 1.83 18.84 26.13
N THR A 369 2.42 19.86 26.76
CA THR A 369 3.64 20.52 26.28
C THR A 369 4.82 19.55 26.30
N ILE A 370 4.99 18.75 27.36
CA ILE A 370 6.05 17.73 27.45
C ILE A 370 5.85 16.63 26.39
N CYS A 371 4.62 16.19 26.12
CA CYS A 371 4.31 15.25 25.04
C CYS A 371 4.82 15.78 23.68
N ILE A 372 4.50 17.05 23.36
CA ILE A 372 4.93 17.70 22.12
C ILE A 372 6.46 17.81 22.04
N LEU A 373 7.14 18.16 23.13
CA LEU A 373 8.60 18.28 23.17
C LEU A 373 9.30 16.93 22.93
N ILE A 374 8.80 15.84 23.53
CA ILE A 374 9.31 14.48 23.31
C ILE A 374 9.07 14.06 21.85
N SER A 375 7.89 14.32 21.30
CA SER A 375 7.56 13.94 19.92
C SER A 375 8.36 14.73 18.87
N GLU A 376 8.64 16.02 19.11
CA GLU A 376 9.60 16.78 18.30
C GLU A 376 11.05 16.23 18.46
N MET A 377 11.44 15.75 19.66
CA MET A 377 12.71 15.02 19.88
C MET A 377 12.79 13.62 19.22
N ARG A 378 11.69 13.11 18.66
CA ARG A 378 11.66 11.85 17.87
C ARG A 378 11.78 12.09 16.36
N ARG A 379 11.72 13.34 15.89
CA ARG A 379 11.98 13.75 14.49
C ARG A 379 13.48 13.89 14.18
N VAL A 380 14.35 13.70 15.18
CA VAL A 380 15.82 13.91 15.15
C VAL A 380 16.54 12.74 15.81
#